data_AF-A0A7J9MX83-F1
#
_entry.id   AF-A0A7J9MX83-F1
#
_cell.length_a   1.000
_cell.length_b   1.000
_cell.length_c   1.000
_cell.angle_alpha   90.00
_cell.angle_beta   90.00
_cell.angle_gamma   90.00
#
_symmetry.space_group_name_H-M   'P 1'
#
loop_
_entity.id
_entity.type
_entity.pdbx_description
1 polymer ?
#
loop_
_entity_poly.entity_id
_entity_poly.type
_entity_poly.pdbx_seq_one_letter_code
_entity_poly.pdbx_strand_id
1 'polypeptide(L)'
;VAFPKLEKLTIIDCASLKEVFQLHVQGLDIEEACILTSKLRQVKLFGLPKLKHVWNKDTNKNISFENLQEVHVQECWSLKTLFPFSMARDLQQLKSLIVDSCGVEEIVSKREDILANEDYDIWASSVTTVTHWK
;
A
#
# COMPACT_ATOMS: atom_id res chain seq x y z
N VAL A 1 3.04 13.17 -7.41
CA VAL A 1 2.06 14.18 -6.92
C VAL A 1 1.82 13.92 -5.44
N ALA A 2 1.99 14.92 -4.57
CA ALA A 2 1.71 14.78 -3.14
C ALA A 2 0.37 15.45 -2.82
N PHE A 3 -0.53 14.75 -2.14
CA PHE A 3 -1.84 15.27 -1.74
C PHE A 3 -1.91 15.40 -0.21
N PRO A 4 -1.36 16.46 0.39
CA PRO A 4 -1.11 16.55 1.84
C PRO A 4 -2.39 16.59 2.69
N LYS A 5 -3.56 16.83 2.07
CA LYS A 5 -4.87 16.87 2.75
C LYS A 5 -5.79 15.72 2.36
N LEU A 6 -5.35 14.80 1.51
CA LEU A 6 -6.22 13.73 1.01
C LEU A 6 -6.39 12.67 2.09
N GLU A 7 -7.61 12.55 2.61
CA GLU A 7 -7.96 11.56 3.62
C GLU A 7 -8.61 10.30 3.05
N LYS A 8 -9.29 10.43 1.91
CA LYS A 8 -10.03 9.32 1.27
C LYS A 8 -9.78 9.34 -0.22
N LEU A 9 -9.43 8.19 -0.78
CA LEU A 9 -9.27 7.99 -2.21
C LEU A 9 -10.20 6.88 -2.68
N THR A 10 -10.96 7.13 -3.74
CA THR A 10 -11.79 6.13 -4.40
C THR A 10 -11.57 6.19 -5.90
N ILE A 11 -11.24 5.06 -6.52
CA ILE A 11 -11.05 4.92 -7.96
C ILE A 11 -11.91 3.75 -8.44
N ILE A 12 -12.74 4.00 -9.45
CA ILE A 12 -13.72 3.04 -9.99
C ILE A 12 -13.52 2.97 -11.51
N ASP A 13 -13.54 1.77 -12.07
CA ASP A 13 -13.59 1.49 -13.51
C ASP A 13 -12.50 2.18 -14.36
N CYS A 14 -11.27 2.23 -13.83
CA CYS A 14 -10.12 2.80 -14.56
C CYS A 14 -9.33 1.72 -15.31
N ALA A 15 -9.54 1.64 -16.63
CA ALA A 15 -8.94 0.62 -17.48
C ALA A 15 -7.43 0.79 -17.76
N SER A 16 -6.85 1.94 -17.44
CA SER A 16 -5.45 2.29 -17.77
C SER A 16 -4.52 2.37 -16.56
N LEU A 17 -5.06 2.49 -15.34
CA LEU A 17 -4.27 2.70 -14.13
C LEU A 17 -3.43 1.46 -13.81
N LYS A 18 -2.12 1.65 -13.63
CA LYS A 18 -1.17 0.58 -13.29
C LYS A 18 -0.67 0.64 -11.86
N GLU A 19 -0.58 1.86 -11.32
CA GLU A 19 -0.08 2.17 -9.98
C GLU A 19 -0.89 3.35 -9.44
N VAL A 20 -1.28 3.32 -8.16
CA VAL A 20 -2.01 4.44 -7.53
C VAL A 20 -1.01 5.46 -6.98
N PHE A 21 -0.04 4.98 -6.20
CA PHE A 21 0.96 5.83 -5.56
C PHE A 21 2.36 5.57 -6.12
N GLN A 22 2.92 6.60 -6.73
CA GLN A 22 4.30 6.63 -7.20
C GLN A 22 5.19 7.28 -6.14
N LEU A 23 5.87 6.46 -5.34
CA LEU A 23 6.80 6.85 -4.29
C LEU A 23 8.20 7.12 -4.88
N HIS A 24 8.35 7.99 -5.87
CA HIS A 24 9.65 8.32 -6.46
C HIS A 24 10.14 9.69 -6.00
N VAL A 25 11.32 9.76 -5.36
CA VAL A 25 12.11 10.99 -5.22
C VAL A 25 13.58 10.63 -5.44
N GLN A 26 14.18 11.15 -6.50
CA GLN A 26 15.62 11.23 -6.64
C GLN A 26 16.04 12.66 -6.24
N GLY A 27 17.01 12.79 -5.33
CA GLY A 27 17.78 14.04 -5.16
C GLY A 27 17.28 15.06 -4.14
N LEU A 28 16.97 14.67 -2.90
CA LEU A 28 17.01 15.62 -1.78
C LEU A 28 18.27 15.37 -0.95
N ASP A 29 19.37 16.01 -1.35
CA ASP A 29 20.50 16.31 -0.48
C ASP A 29 20.03 17.35 0.55
N ILE A 30 19.31 16.94 1.59
CA ILE A 30 18.94 17.84 2.69
C ILE A 30 19.13 17.06 3.99
N GLU A 31 20.07 17.54 4.80
CA GLU A 31 20.19 17.24 6.23
C GLU A 31 18.81 17.32 6.90
N GLU A 32 18.44 16.28 7.66
CA GLU A 32 17.11 16.02 8.25
C GLU A 32 16.04 15.50 7.27
N ALA A 33 15.98 14.16 7.19
CA ALA A 33 14.88 13.43 6.57
C ALA A 33 13.54 13.74 7.27
N CYS A 34 12.83 14.76 6.79
CA CYS A 34 11.45 15.01 7.21
C CYS A 34 10.55 13.89 6.65
N ILE A 35 10.09 13.00 7.54
CA ILE A 35 9.03 12.04 7.20
C ILE A 35 7.73 12.84 6.97
N LEU A 36 7.22 12.80 5.75
CA LEU A 36 5.91 13.33 5.41
C LEU A 36 4.84 12.31 5.78
N THR A 37 4.13 12.56 6.87
CA THR A 37 2.96 11.76 7.23
C THR A 37 1.80 12.06 6.28
N SER A 38 1.34 11.04 5.56
CA SER A 38 0.10 11.08 4.79
C SER A 38 -1.10 11.21 5.72
N LYS A 39 -2.08 12.04 5.32
CA LYS A 39 -3.38 12.14 6.01
C LYS A 39 -4.38 11.10 5.52
N LEU A 40 -3.99 10.24 4.58
CA LEU A 40 -4.84 9.24 3.99
C LEU A 40 -5.27 8.20 5.04
N ARG A 41 -6.57 8.03 5.17
CA ARG A 41 -7.24 7.10 6.07
C ARG A 41 -7.93 5.96 5.33
N GLN A 42 -8.37 6.20 4.09
CA GLN A 42 -9.17 5.23 3.35
C GLN A 42 -8.75 5.19 1.88
N VAL A 43 -8.56 3.98 1.36
CA VAL A 43 -8.34 3.70 -0.06
C VAL A 43 -9.36 2.67 -0.53
N LYS A 44 -10.10 3.01 -1.59
CA LYS A 44 -11.08 2.11 -2.23
C LYS A 44 -10.85 2.01 -3.72
N LEU A 45 -10.71 0.80 -4.22
CA LEU A 45 -10.29 0.53 -5.60
C LEU A 45 -11.20 -0.54 -6.19
N PHE A 46 -11.93 -0.20 -7.24
CA PHE A 46 -12.95 -1.08 -7.84
C PHE A 46 -12.75 -1.17 -9.36
N GLY A 47 -12.72 -2.38 -9.91
CA GLY A 47 -12.74 -2.60 -11.36
C GLY A 47 -11.51 -2.03 -12.07
N LEU A 48 -10.29 -2.33 -11.58
CA LEU A 48 -9.04 -1.79 -12.13
C LEU A 48 -8.22 -2.89 -12.82
N PRO A 49 -8.53 -3.23 -14.09
CA PRO A 49 -8.03 -4.43 -14.74
C PRO A 49 -6.52 -4.40 -15.04
N LYS A 50 -5.87 -3.22 -15.02
CA LYS A 50 -4.42 -3.08 -15.25
C LYS A 50 -3.62 -2.71 -14.01
N LEU A 51 -4.27 -2.55 -12.86
CA LEU A 51 -3.60 -2.18 -11.62
C LEU A 51 -2.71 -3.35 -11.20
N LYS A 52 -1.40 -3.10 -11.04
CA LYS A 52 -0.43 -4.11 -10.63
C LYS A 52 -0.01 -3.96 -9.18
N HIS A 53 0.09 -2.72 -8.73
CA HIS A 53 0.52 -2.36 -7.37
C HIS A 53 -0.31 -1.18 -6.89
N VAL A 54 -0.78 -1.21 -5.64
CA VAL A 54 -1.44 -0.02 -5.07
C VAL A 54 -0.38 1.05 -4.77
N TRP A 55 0.65 0.66 -4.03
CA TRP A 55 1.85 1.46 -3.80
C TRP A 55 3.03 0.85 -4.57
N ASN A 56 3.81 1.66 -5.29
CA ASN A 56 4.97 1.17 -6.04
C ASN A 56 6.12 0.71 -5.10
N LYS A 57 7.14 0.02 -5.66
CA LYS A 57 8.24 -0.61 -4.91
C LYS A 57 8.98 0.36 -3.98
N ASP A 58 9.54 -0.20 -2.89
CA ASP A 58 10.27 0.40 -1.76
C ASP A 58 11.31 1.49 -2.12
N THR A 59 10.86 2.67 -2.57
CA THR A 59 11.78 3.75 -2.99
C THR A 59 11.67 5.02 -2.17
N ASN A 60 10.74 5.12 -1.22
CA ASN A 60 10.57 6.34 -0.43
C ASN A 60 10.39 6.06 1.07
N LYS A 61 11.49 6.15 1.82
CA LYS A 61 11.48 6.14 3.29
C LYS A 61 10.87 7.42 3.90
N ASN A 62 10.50 8.41 3.09
CA ASN A 62 10.11 9.73 3.57
C ASN A 62 8.59 9.96 3.53
N ILE A 63 7.76 8.97 3.20
CA ILE A 63 6.29 9.10 3.29
C ILE A 63 5.73 7.99 4.17
N SER A 64 5.18 8.35 5.32
CA SER A 64 4.49 7.42 6.22
C SER A 64 2.99 7.37 5.93
N PHE A 65 2.42 6.16 5.95
CA PHE A 65 0.97 5.93 5.83
C PHE A 65 0.34 5.51 7.16
N GLU A 66 0.90 5.96 8.29
CA GLU A 66 0.44 5.59 9.65
C GLU A 66 -1.03 5.85 9.94
N ASN A 67 -1.66 6.80 9.25
CA ASN A 67 -3.08 7.14 9.44
C ASN A 67 -4.04 6.25 8.65
N LEU A 68 -3.53 5.32 7.83
CA LEU A 68 -4.34 4.46 6.99
C LEU A 68 -5.12 3.48 7.85
N GLN A 69 -6.45 3.49 7.70
CA GLN A 69 -7.39 2.72 8.51
C GLN A 69 -8.15 1.67 7.71
N GLU A 70 -8.39 1.92 6.43
CA GLU A 70 -9.15 1.03 5.55
C GLU A 70 -8.54 0.96 4.15
N VAL A 71 -8.35 -0.26 3.66
CA VAL A 71 -8.06 -0.56 2.26
C VAL A 71 -9.09 -1.57 1.77
N HIS A 72 -9.84 -1.17 0.74
CA HIS A 72 -10.80 -2.05 0.07
C HIS A 72 -10.46 -2.11 -1.41
N VAL A 73 -10.13 -3.30 -1.88
CA VAL A 73 -9.85 -3.57 -3.29
C VAL A 73 -10.78 -4.67 -3.79
N GLN A 74 -11.47 -4.40 -4.88
CA GLN A 74 -12.38 -5.36 -5.50
C GLN A 74 -12.25 -5.34 -7.03
N GLU A 75 -12.37 -6.52 -7.66
CA GLU A 75 -12.35 -6.68 -9.13
C GLU A 75 -11.06 -6.16 -9.80
N CYS A 76 -9.92 -6.29 -9.10
CA CYS A 76 -8.60 -5.87 -9.59
C CYS A 76 -7.74 -7.11 -9.94
N TRP A 77 -8.04 -7.75 -11.06
CA TRP A 77 -7.46 -9.06 -11.43
C TRP A 77 -5.97 -9.05 -11.78
N SER A 78 -5.39 -7.90 -12.15
CA SER A 78 -3.95 -7.78 -12.41
C SER A 78 -3.12 -7.41 -11.17
N LEU A 79 -3.78 -7.17 -10.03
CA LEU A 79 -3.14 -6.70 -8.83
C LEU A 79 -2.25 -7.81 -8.27
N LYS A 80 -0.97 -7.54 -8.06
CA LYS A 80 0.00 -8.53 -7.54
C LYS A 80 0.28 -8.33 -6.06
N THR A 81 0.51 -7.07 -5.68
CA THR A 81 0.83 -6.68 -4.30
C THR A 81 0.10 -5.41 -3.90
N LEU A 82 -0.24 -5.31 -2.61
CA LEU A 82 -0.81 -4.09 -2.05
C LEU A 82 0.30 -3.21 -1.51
N PHE A 83 1.00 -3.68 -0.48
CA PHE A 83 1.96 -2.90 0.29
C PHE A 83 3.41 -3.30 0.01
N PRO A 84 4.32 -2.33 -0.14
CA PRO A 84 5.76 -2.56 -0.04
C PRO A 84 6.17 -3.04 1.35
N PHE A 85 7.30 -3.77 1.45
CA PHE A 85 7.78 -4.28 2.73
C PHE A 85 8.06 -3.16 3.73
N SER A 86 8.67 -2.05 3.29
CA SER A 86 9.00 -0.94 4.17
C SER A 86 7.78 -0.30 4.84
N MET A 87 6.61 -0.37 4.18
CA MET A 87 5.37 0.22 4.68
C MET A 87 4.69 -0.66 5.74
N ALA A 88 4.99 -1.96 5.77
CA ALA A 88 4.32 -2.90 6.67
C ALA A 88 4.42 -2.49 8.16
N ARG A 89 5.53 -1.85 8.54
CA ARG A 89 5.76 -1.34 9.90
C ARG A 89 4.91 -0.10 10.21
N ASP A 90 4.51 0.67 9.21
CA ASP A 90 3.75 1.90 9.36
C ASP A 90 2.24 1.65 9.45
N LEU A 91 1.74 0.46 9.11
CA LEU A 91 0.30 0.16 9.04
C LEU A 91 -0.37 -0.09 10.41
N GLN A 92 0.13 0.51 11.49
CA GLN A 92 -0.32 0.28 12.87
C GLN A 92 -1.79 0.69 13.12
N GLN A 93 -2.36 1.60 12.31
CA GLN A 93 -3.76 2.01 12.43
C GLN A 93 -4.70 1.30 11.44
N LEU A 94 -4.19 0.35 10.64
CA LEU A 94 -5.00 -0.34 9.64
C LEU A 94 -5.98 -1.30 10.34
N LYS A 95 -7.28 -0.98 10.26
CA LYS A 95 -8.35 -1.74 10.93
C LYS A 95 -9.07 -2.69 9.99
N SER A 96 -9.14 -2.34 8.70
CA SER A 96 -9.90 -3.09 7.71
C SER A 96 -9.10 -3.25 6.42
N LEU A 97 -8.92 -4.50 6.03
CA LEU A 97 -8.35 -4.88 4.74
C LEU A 97 -9.31 -5.84 4.04
N ILE A 98 -9.95 -5.36 2.98
CA ILE A 98 -10.90 -6.10 2.16
C ILE A 98 -10.27 -6.27 0.78
N VAL A 99 -10.09 -7.51 0.35
CA VAL A 99 -9.56 -7.85 -0.97
C VAL A 99 -10.47 -8.92 -1.55
N ASP A 100 -11.32 -8.57 -2.51
CA ASP A 100 -12.30 -9.48 -3.11
C ASP A 100 -12.10 -9.55 -4.63
N SER A 101 -12.18 -10.74 -5.22
CA SER A 101 -12.16 -10.89 -6.68
C SER A 101 -10.95 -10.19 -7.33
N CYS A 102 -9.76 -10.39 -6.74
CA CYS A 102 -8.51 -9.79 -7.18
C CYS A 102 -7.44 -10.87 -7.40
N GLY A 103 -6.47 -10.61 -8.28
CA GLY A 103 -5.39 -11.56 -8.62
C GLY A 103 -4.17 -11.49 -7.70
N VAL A 104 -4.36 -11.04 -6.45
CA VAL A 104 -3.26 -10.68 -5.55
C VAL A 104 -2.46 -11.93 -5.18
N GLU A 105 -1.13 -11.82 -5.29
CA GLU A 105 -0.19 -12.91 -4.97
C GLU A 105 0.26 -12.80 -3.51
N GLU A 106 0.56 -11.58 -3.05
CA GLU A 106 1.03 -11.28 -1.69
C GLU A 106 0.45 -9.95 -1.21
N ILE A 107 0.01 -9.84 0.04
CA ILE A 107 -0.46 -8.55 0.61
C ILE A 107 0.70 -7.57 0.77
N VAL A 108 1.83 -8.07 1.28
CA VAL A 108 3.08 -7.32 1.45
C VAL A 108 4.13 -7.93 0.53
N SER A 109 4.80 -7.12 -0.27
CA SER A 109 5.87 -7.61 -1.16
C SER A 109 7.07 -8.11 -0.37
N LYS A 110 7.75 -9.15 -0.86
CA LYS A 110 9.06 -9.58 -0.33
C LYS A 110 10.14 -8.51 -0.48
N ARG A 111 11.06 -8.48 0.48
CA ARG A 111 12.28 -7.67 0.45
C ARG A 111 13.26 -8.29 -0.57
N GLU A 112 13.78 -7.51 -1.52
CA GLU A 112 14.70 -8.01 -2.56
C GLU A 112 16.12 -8.32 -2.00
N ASP A 113 16.42 -7.85 -0.79
CA ASP A 113 17.76 -7.81 -0.17
C ASP A 113 17.95 -8.74 1.05
N ILE A 114 16.99 -9.59 1.45
CA ILE A 114 17.18 -10.53 2.58
C ILE A 114 16.65 -11.94 2.26
N LEU A 115 17.52 -12.95 2.42
CA LEU A 115 17.15 -14.35 2.67
C LEU A 115 16.50 -14.44 4.06
N ALA A 116 15.23 -14.03 4.21
CA ALA A 116 14.63 -13.82 5.53
C ALA A 116 13.92 -15.08 6.07
N ASN A 117 14.47 -15.67 7.13
CA ASN A 117 13.73 -15.80 8.40
C ASN A 117 14.16 -14.56 9.21
N GLU A 118 13.32 -13.64 9.69
CA GLU A 118 12.45 -13.79 10.87
C GLU A 118 11.36 -12.67 10.99
N ASP A 119 11.16 -11.80 9.99
CA ASP A 119 10.32 -10.58 10.15
C ASP A 119 8.85 -10.70 9.68
N TYR A 120 8.40 -11.87 9.22
CA TYR A 120 7.06 -12.07 8.64
C TYR A 120 5.90 -11.86 9.65
N ASP A 121 6.14 -12.03 10.95
CA ASP A 121 5.10 -12.05 11.99
C ASP A 121 4.63 -10.65 12.48
N ILE A 122 5.39 -9.59 12.21
CA ILE A 122 5.14 -8.28 12.85
C ILE A 122 3.86 -7.60 12.32
N TRP A 123 3.63 -7.62 11.00
CA TRP A 123 2.45 -6.94 10.42
C TRP A 123 1.15 -7.74 10.59
N ALA A 124 1.25 -9.08 10.62
CA ALA A 124 0.11 -9.97 10.80
C ALA A 124 -0.58 -9.75 12.17
N SER A 125 0.17 -9.28 13.17
CA SER A 125 -0.37 -8.97 14.51
C SER A 125 -1.27 -7.73 14.56
N SER A 126 -1.15 -6.82 13.59
CA SER A 126 -1.89 -5.54 13.57
C SER A 126 -3.15 -5.57 12.69
N VAL A 127 -3.26 -6.53 11.76
CA VAL A 127 -4.42 -6.64 10.87
C VAL A 127 -5.50 -7.49 11.52
N THR A 128 -6.56 -6.85 12.00
CA THR A 128 -7.60 -7.50 12.82
C THR A 128 -8.62 -8.28 12.00
N THR A 129 -8.67 -8.10 10.68
CA THR A 129 -9.59 -8.83 9.79
C THR A 129 -9.10 -8.77 8.34
N VAL A 130 -8.63 -9.91 7.80
CA VAL A 130 -8.56 -10.14 6.34
C VAL A 130 -9.84 -10.88 5.96
N THR A 131 -10.88 -10.14 5.60
CA THR A 131 -12.14 -10.75 5.15
C THR A 131 -12.02 -11.11 3.67
N HIS A 132 -11.74 -12.40 3.46
CA HIS A 132 -11.87 -13.19 2.24
C HIS A 132 -10.86 -12.97 1.11
N TRP A 133 -9.69 -13.57 1.32
CA TRP A 133 -8.76 -14.02 0.28
C TRP A 133 -9.14 -15.44 -0.19
N LYS A 134 -9.32 -15.65 -1.49
CA LYS A 134 -9.53 -16.96 -2.13
C LYS A 134 -8.86 -16.97 -3.50
#